data_AF-A0A3Q2P941-F1
#
_entry.id   AF-A0A3Q2P941-F1
#
_cell.length_a   1.000
_cell.length_b   1.000
_cell.length_c   1.000
_cell.angle_alpha   90.00
_cell.angle_beta   90.00
_cell.angle_gamma   90.00
#
_symmetry.space_group_name_H-M   'P 1'
#
loop_
_entity.id
_entity.type
_entity.pdbx_description
1 polymer ?
#
loop_
_entity_poly.entity_id
_entity_poly.type
_entity_poly.pdbx_seq_one_letter_code
_entity_poly.pdbx_strand_id
1 'polypeptide(L)'
;MKIQVMTVLLLALSATEISEAQDFFQKHVVAQMAPGDCNQKLVNINKNGECKDINTFFLDPNNQLTGICSPANKGVVNNKVAYTINLNNPLTIIDCKRDNNSPVYSVSVLCDNNGPKHLESPRLEGGKKH
;
A
#
# COMPACT_ATOMS: atom_id res chain seq x y z
N MET A 1 -22.90 14.96 -30.06
CA MET A 1 -22.16 13.68 -29.95
C MET A 1 -20.77 13.83 -29.32
N LYS A 2 -19.95 14.82 -29.71
CA LYS A 2 -18.60 15.05 -29.13
C LYS A 2 -18.56 15.25 -27.60
N ILE A 3 -19.51 15.99 -27.03
CA ILE A 3 -19.56 16.26 -25.58
C ILE A 3 -19.84 14.98 -24.78
N GLN A 4 -20.77 14.14 -25.26
CA GLN A 4 -21.12 12.89 -24.57
C GLN A 4 -19.97 11.87 -24.55
N VAL A 5 -19.20 11.80 -25.64
CA VAL A 5 -18.00 10.93 -25.71
C VAL A 5 -16.94 11.37 -24.71
N MET A 6 -16.72 12.68 -24.56
CA MET A 6 -15.72 13.22 -23.61
C MET A 6 -16.13 12.97 -22.15
N THR A 7 -17.40 13.14 -21.81
CA THR A 7 -17.91 12.85 -20.46
C THR A 7 -17.82 11.37 -20.10
N VAL A 8 -18.13 10.47 -21.03
CA VAL A 8 -18.01 9.03 -20.79
C VAL A 8 -16.55 8.62 -20.58
N LEU A 9 -15.62 9.21 -21.34
CA LEU A 9 -14.19 8.95 -21.19
C LEU A 9 -13.66 9.43 -19.83
N LEU A 10 -14.03 10.64 -19.40
CA LEU A 10 -13.66 11.18 -18.08
C LEU A 10 -14.18 10.31 -16.93
N LEU A 11 -15.43 9.84 -17.02
CA LEU A 11 -16.01 8.94 -16.01
C LEU A 11 -15.28 7.60 -15.98
N ALA A 12 -14.97 7.02 -17.14
CA ALA A 12 -14.22 5.76 -17.22
C ALA A 12 -12.82 5.88 -16.61
N LEU A 13 -12.09 6.97 -16.89
CA LEU A 13 -10.78 7.22 -16.28
C LEU A 13 -10.88 7.38 -14.76
N SER A 14 -11.87 8.11 -14.25
CA SER A 14 -12.05 8.24 -12.79
C SER A 14 -12.36 6.89 -12.13
N ALA A 15 -13.14 6.03 -12.78
CA ALA A 15 -13.51 4.72 -12.25
C ALA A 15 -12.31 3.76 -12.20
N THR A 16 -11.45 3.74 -13.23
CA THR A 16 -10.25 2.89 -13.23
C THR A 16 -9.29 3.27 -12.12
N GLU A 17 -9.10 4.56 -11.89
CA GLU A 17 -8.15 5.06 -10.90
C GLU A 17 -8.67 4.86 -9.46
N ILE A 18 -9.98 5.05 -9.24
CA ILE A 18 -10.65 4.68 -7.98
C ILE A 18 -10.56 3.18 -7.71
N SER A 19 -10.56 2.35 -8.76
CA SER A 19 -10.35 0.90 -8.63
C SER A 19 -8.93 0.55 -8.20
N GLU A 20 -7.92 1.29 -8.65
CA GLU A 20 -6.51 1.05 -8.26
C GLU A 20 -6.26 1.43 -6.80
N ALA A 21 -6.78 2.57 -6.34
CA ALA A 21 -6.70 2.95 -4.94
C ALA A 21 -7.37 1.91 -4.02
N GLN A 22 -8.54 1.41 -4.39
CA GLN A 22 -9.22 0.35 -3.65
C GLN A 22 -8.42 -0.96 -3.64
N ASP A 23 -7.84 -1.36 -4.79
CA ASP A 23 -6.99 -2.55 -4.90
C ASP A 23 -5.76 -2.44 -3.99
N PHE A 24 -5.15 -1.25 -3.86
CA PHE A 24 -4.08 -1.00 -2.91
C PHE A 24 -4.52 -1.27 -1.47
N PHE A 25 -5.63 -0.67 -1.03
CA PHE A 25 -6.13 -0.86 0.34
C PHE A 25 -6.47 -2.33 0.62
N GLN A 26 -7.09 -3.03 -0.32
CA GLN A 26 -7.41 -4.46 -0.19
C GLN A 26 -6.16 -5.34 -0.05
N LYS A 27 -5.05 -4.99 -0.72
CA LYS A 27 -3.81 -5.77 -0.70
C LYS A 27 -2.89 -5.44 0.45
N HIS A 28 -2.95 -4.21 0.97
CA HIS A 28 -1.94 -3.70 1.90
C HIS A 28 -2.49 -3.27 3.25
N VAL A 29 -3.81 -3.15 3.45
CA VAL A 29 -4.37 -2.64 4.71
C VAL A 29 -5.26 -3.68 5.37
N VAL A 30 -5.02 -3.94 6.66
CA VAL A 30 -5.82 -4.83 7.49
C VAL A 30 -6.05 -4.19 8.85
N ALA A 31 -7.20 -4.44 9.47
CA ALA A 31 -7.47 -3.91 10.82
C ALA A 31 -6.61 -4.60 11.89
N GLN A 32 -6.33 -5.89 11.72
CA GLN A 32 -5.60 -6.73 12.67
C GLN A 32 -4.88 -7.87 11.95
N MET A 33 -3.82 -8.39 12.57
CA MET A 33 -3.09 -9.57 12.12
C MET A 33 -2.70 -10.41 13.33
N ALA A 34 -3.31 -11.57 13.52
CA ALA A 34 -2.92 -12.50 14.57
C ALA A 34 -1.64 -13.27 14.18
N PRO A 35 -0.90 -13.83 15.16
CA PRO A 35 0.15 -14.80 14.88
C PRO A 35 -0.43 -15.99 14.07
N GLY A 36 0.03 -16.17 12.83
CA GLY A 36 -0.44 -17.22 11.90
C GLY A 36 -1.33 -16.74 10.75
N ASP A 37 -1.96 -15.57 10.86
CA ASP A 37 -2.84 -15.01 9.80
C ASP A 37 -2.10 -14.66 8.52
N CYS A 38 -0.78 -14.46 8.65
CA CYS A 38 0.12 -14.02 7.60
C CYS A 38 0.04 -14.91 6.34
N ASN A 39 0.04 -16.23 6.52
CA ASN A 39 -0.06 -17.19 5.42
C ASN A 39 -1.40 -17.08 4.70
N GLN A 40 -2.50 -17.04 5.46
CA GLN A 40 -3.84 -16.95 4.89
C GLN A 40 -4.03 -15.64 4.10
N LYS A 41 -3.55 -14.52 4.65
CA LYS A 41 -3.60 -13.22 3.97
C LYS A 41 -2.73 -13.19 2.72
N LEU A 42 -1.54 -13.78 2.77
CA LEU A 42 -0.64 -13.90 1.62
C LEU A 42 -1.28 -14.76 0.50
N VAL A 43 -1.96 -15.85 0.85
CA VAL A 43 -2.71 -16.67 -0.13
C VAL A 43 -3.85 -15.87 -0.77
N ASN A 44 -4.61 -15.10 0.02
CA ASN A 44 -5.76 -14.35 -0.49
C ASN A 44 -5.39 -13.23 -1.47
N ILE A 45 -4.18 -12.65 -1.36
CA ILE A 45 -3.70 -11.60 -2.28
C ILE A 45 -3.00 -12.18 -3.52
N ASN A 46 -2.51 -13.42 -3.44
CA ASN A 46 -1.84 -14.08 -4.55
C ASN A 46 -2.92 -14.53 -5.56
N LYS A 47 -2.83 -14.00 -6.78
CA LYS A 47 -3.69 -14.44 -7.90
C LYS A 47 -3.10 -15.72 -8.50
N ASN A 48 -3.93 -16.49 -9.20
CA ASN A 48 -3.50 -17.72 -9.87
C ASN A 48 -2.24 -17.49 -10.73
N GLY A 49 -1.11 -18.07 -10.33
CA GLY A 49 0.16 -18.03 -11.05
C GLY A 49 1.19 -17.01 -10.55
N GLU A 50 0.80 -16.06 -9.71
CA GLU A 50 1.71 -15.03 -9.15
C GLU A 50 1.73 -15.12 -7.63
N CYS A 51 2.62 -15.98 -7.11
CA CYS A 51 2.85 -16.09 -5.68
C CYS A 51 3.92 -15.07 -5.25
N LYS A 52 3.49 -14.00 -4.57
CA LYS A 52 4.43 -13.14 -3.85
C LYS A 52 4.89 -13.86 -2.59
N ASP A 53 6.20 -13.98 -2.41
CA ASP A 53 6.80 -14.55 -1.20
C ASP A 53 6.75 -13.60 0.00
N ILE A 54 6.62 -12.30 -0.26
CA ILE A 54 6.52 -11.27 0.77
C ILE A 54 5.47 -10.25 0.39
N ASN A 55 4.61 -9.89 1.34
CA ASN A 55 3.72 -8.73 1.22
C ASN A 55 3.78 -7.86 2.48
N THR A 56 3.73 -6.54 2.29
CA THR A 56 3.70 -5.61 3.42
C THR A 56 2.26 -5.25 3.73
N PHE A 57 1.91 -5.31 5.01
CA PHE A 57 0.61 -4.90 5.52
C PHE A 57 0.76 -3.74 6.51
N PHE A 58 -0.10 -2.75 6.36
CA PHE A 58 -0.39 -1.75 7.37
C PHE A 58 -1.51 -2.28 8.27
N LEU A 59 -1.26 -2.34 9.57
CA LEU A 59 -2.25 -2.64 10.59
C LEU A 59 -2.89 -1.32 11.02
N ASP A 60 -4.12 -1.12 10.56
CA ASP A 60 -4.86 0.12 10.73
C ASP A 60 -6.27 -0.15 11.30
N PRO A 61 -6.39 -0.51 12.59
CA PRO A 61 -7.67 -0.84 13.21
C PRO A 61 -8.65 0.34 13.25
N ASN A 62 -8.12 1.57 13.14
CA ASN A 62 -8.87 2.81 13.33
C ASN A 62 -9.02 3.62 12.03
N ASN A 63 -8.68 3.05 10.88
CA ASN A 63 -8.71 3.72 9.56
C ASN A 63 -7.95 5.05 9.53
N GLN A 64 -6.80 5.11 10.20
CA GLN A 64 -5.92 6.28 10.30
C GLN A 64 -4.99 6.46 9.09
N LEU A 65 -4.92 5.51 8.16
CA LEU A 65 -4.20 5.65 6.88
C LEU A 65 -4.84 6.67 5.92
N THR A 66 -5.91 7.35 6.35
CA THR A 66 -6.45 8.51 5.63
C THR A 66 -5.36 9.55 5.43
N GLY A 67 -5.11 9.94 4.17
CA GLY A 67 -4.10 10.94 3.86
C GLY A 67 -2.68 10.40 3.70
N ILE A 68 -2.52 9.10 3.40
CA ILE A 68 -1.22 8.52 3.01
C ILE A 68 -0.54 9.34 1.90
N CYS A 69 -1.33 9.81 0.93
CA CYS A 69 -0.91 10.65 -0.18
C CYS A 69 -0.94 12.16 0.12
N SER A 70 -0.96 12.56 1.39
CA SER A 70 -0.95 13.98 1.75
C SER A 70 0.43 14.60 1.51
N PRO A 71 0.49 15.92 1.20
CA PRO A 71 1.76 16.62 1.03
C PRO A 71 2.72 16.52 2.23
N ALA A 72 2.19 16.28 3.44
CA ALA A 72 3.00 16.10 4.65
C ALA A 72 3.90 14.86 4.61
N ASN A 73 3.50 13.83 3.85
CA ASN A 73 4.26 12.59 3.68
C ASN A 73 5.12 12.58 2.41
N LYS A 74 5.05 13.65 1.60
CA LYS A 74 5.66 13.70 0.27
C LYS A 74 7.17 13.84 0.36
N GLY A 75 7.87 12.97 -0.35
CA GLY A 75 9.32 13.00 -0.52
C GLY A 75 9.74 12.50 -1.89
N VAL A 76 11.03 12.24 -2.04
CA VAL A 76 11.63 11.63 -3.24
C VAL A 76 12.37 10.38 -2.84
N VAL A 77 11.99 9.25 -3.45
CA VAL A 77 12.62 7.94 -3.26
C VAL A 77 12.96 7.39 -4.63
N ASN A 78 14.21 6.98 -4.86
CA ASN A 78 14.70 6.46 -6.14
C ASN A 78 14.36 7.35 -7.36
N ASN A 79 14.51 8.68 -7.23
CA ASN A 79 14.15 9.68 -8.24
C ASN A 79 12.66 9.71 -8.63
N LYS A 80 11.78 9.14 -7.80
CA LYS A 80 10.32 9.23 -7.97
C LYS A 80 9.69 9.96 -6.80
N VAL A 81 8.60 10.67 -7.08
CA VAL A 81 7.75 11.23 -6.02
C VAL A 81 7.10 10.05 -5.29
N ALA A 82 7.41 9.93 -4.01
CA ALA A 82 6.87 8.90 -3.14
C ALA A 82 6.40 9.52 -1.84
N TYR A 83 5.47 8.85 -1.19
CA TYR A 83 4.91 9.25 0.09
C TYR A 83 5.43 8.27 1.13
N THR A 84 6.31 8.76 2.01
CA THR A 84 6.98 7.93 3.01
C THR A 84 6.15 7.90 4.29
N ILE A 85 5.79 6.70 4.70
CA ILE A 85 5.08 6.47 5.96
C ILE A 85 6.05 5.86 6.94
N ASN A 86 6.32 6.62 8.01
CA ASN A 86 7.14 6.17 9.12
C ASN A 86 6.24 5.64 10.24
N LEU A 87 6.72 4.67 11.01
CA LEU A 87 6.07 4.21 12.25
C LEU A 87 6.07 5.34 13.30
N ASN A 88 5.16 6.29 13.17
CA ASN A 88 4.84 7.25 14.21
C ASN A 88 3.42 6.92 14.68
N ASN A 89 3.33 5.87 15.51
CA ASN A 89 2.23 5.44 16.37
C ASN A 89 0.84 6.09 16.10
N PRO A 90 -0.24 5.34 15.78
CA PRO A 90 -0.47 3.91 16.07
C PRO A 90 -0.37 2.96 14.87
N LEU A 91 0.09 3.44 13.71
CA LEU A 91 0.23 2.58 12.53
C LEU A 91 1.38 1.59 12.74
N THR A 92 1.05 0.30 12.72
CA THR A 92 2.05 -0.79 12.69
C THR A 92 2.19 -1.28 11.26
N ILE A 93 3.42 -1.49 10.79
CA ILE A 93 3.69 -2.00 9.45
C ILE A 93 4.46 -3.31 9.62
N ILE A 94 3.98 -4.36 8.96
CA ILE A 94 4.62 -5.66 9.01
C ILE A 94 4.88 -6.18 7.60
N ASP A 95 6.03 -6.82 7.45
CA ASP A 95 6.27 -7.71 6.33
C ASP A 95 5.78 -9.10 6.69
N CYS A 96 4.95 -9.63 5.82
CA CYS A 96 4.44 -10.97 5.90
C CYS A 96 5.17 -11.86 4.91
N LYS A 97 5.91 -12.84 5.44
CA LYS A 97 6.54 -13.93 4.70
C LYS A 97 5.83 -15.23 5.06
N ARG A 98 6.02 -16.26 4.24
CA ARG A 98 5.54 -17.61 4.60
C ARG A 98 6.11 -17.98 5.99
N ASP A 99 5.22 -18.32 6.91
CA ASP A 99 5.50 -18.76 8.28
C ASP A 99 6.15 -17.73 9.23
N ASN A 100 6.34 -16.47 8.80
CA ASN A 100 6.98 -15.44 9.62
C ASN A 100 6.45 -14.04 9.31
N ASN A 101 6.49 -13.15 10.30
CA ASN A 101 6.33 -11.73 10.08
C ASN A 101 7.43 -10.92 10.77
N SER A 102 7.69 -9.73 10.26
CA SER A 102 8.69 -8.83 10.83
C SER A 102 8.22 -7.38 10.77
N PRO A 103 8.47 -6.56 11.80
CA PRO A 103 8.12 -5.14 11.77
C PRO A 103 8.93 -4.40 10.71
N VAL A 104 8.30 -3.40 10.09
CA VAL A 104 8.91 -2.51 9.10
C VAL A 104 8.80 -1.08 9.58
N TYR A 105 9.92 -0.36 9.63
CA TYR A 105 9.98 0.99 10.21
C TYR A 105 9.51 2.09 9.26
N SER A 106 9.68 1.89 7.96
CA SER A 106 9.35 2.87 6.95
C SER A 106 9.06 2.20 5.61
N VAL A 107 8.05 2.72 4.91
CA VAL A 107 7.68 2.28 3.56
C VAL A 107 7.39 3.48 2.68
N SER A 108 7.55 3.28 1.38
CA SER A 108 7.27 4.30 0.37
C SER A 108 6.08 3.88 -0.47
N VAL A 109 5.11 4.78 -0.61
CA VAL A 109 3.90 4.58 -1.41
C VAL A 109 3.90 5.56 -2.57
N LEU A 110 3.75 5.04 -3.78
CA LEU A 110 3.47 5.87 -4.94
C LEU A 110 2.00 6.22 -4.94
N CYS A 111 1.72 7.51 -5.04
CA CYS A 111 0.37 8.02 -5.20
C CYS A 111 0.22 8.74 -6.53
N ASP A 112 -0.98 8.70 -7.06
CA ASP A 112 -1.44 9.53 -8.16
C ASP A 112 -2.53 10.51 -7.68
N ASN A 113 -3.27 11.09 -8.61
CA ASN A 113 -4.32 12.07 -8.31
C ASN A 113 -5.52 11.47 -7.57
N ASN A 114 -5.66 10.14 -7.55
CA ASN A 114 -6.84 9.43 -7.03
C ASN A 114 -6.53 8.59 -5.79
N GLY A 115 -5.25 8.43 -5.43
CA GLY A 115 -4.85 7.85 -4.15
C GLY A 115 -3.58 7.01 -4.22
N PRO A 116 -3.38 6.09 -3.25
CA PRO A 116 -2.23 5.21 -3.25
C PRO A 116 -2.38 4.14 -4.33
N LYS A 117 -1.35 3.98 -5.16
CA LYS A 117 -1.36 3.04 -6.29
C LYS A 117 -0.44 1.86 -6.06
N HIS A 118 0.71 2.09 -5.43
CA HIS A 118 1.76 1.08 -5.34
C HIS A 118 2.64 1.25 -4.11
N LEU A 119 3.05 0.13 -3.49
CA LEU A 119 4.07 0.12 -2.44
C LEU A 119 5.43 -0.18 -3.08
N GLU A 120 6.38 0.76 -3.00
CA GLU A 120 7.73 0.56 -3.54
C GLU A 120 8.59 -0.37 -2.67
N SER A 121 9.44 -1.13 -3.37
CA SER A 121 10.56 -1.89 -2.82
C SER A 121 11.86 -1.31 -3.40
N PRO A 122 12.97 -1.12 -2.65
CA PRO A 122 13.26 -1.71 -1.34
C PRO A 122 12.84 -0.85 -0.15
N ARG A 123 12.48 -1.56 0.92
CA ARG A 123 12.13 -1.04 2.23
C ARG A 123 13.42 -0.51 2.87
N LEU A 124 13.35 0.66 3.50
CA LEU A 124 14.46 1.14 4.32
C LEU A 124 14.50 0.25 5.57
N GLU A 125 15.22 -0.86 5.49
CA GLU A 125 15.55 -1.63 6.69
C GLU A 125 16.30 -0.69 7.62
N GLY A 126 15.70 -0.42 8.79
CA GLY A 126 16.38 0.26 9.87
C GLY A 126 17.65 -0.52 10.16
N GLY A 127 18.78 0.00 9.70
CA GLY A 127 20.07 -0.66 9.85
C GLY A 127 20.26 -1.03 11.32
N LYS A 128 20.37 -2.33 11.60
CA LYS A 128 21.10 -2.76 12.78
C LYS A 128 22.54 -2.29 12.58
N LYS A 129 22.88 -1.13 13.13
CA LYS A 129 24.26 -0.84 13.50
C LYS A 129 24.61 -1.84 14.61
N HIS A 130 25.32 -2.91 14.25
CA HIS A 130 26.25 -3.55 15.17
C HIS A 130 27.56 -2.77 15.13
#